data_AF-X1PNX9-F1
#
_entry.id   AF-X1PNX9-F1
#
_cell.length_a   1.000
_cell.length_b   1.000
_cell.length_c   1.000
_cell.angle_alpha   90.00
_cell.angle_beta   90.00
_cell.angle_gamma   90.00
#
_symmetry.space_group_name_H-M   'P 1'
#
loop_
_entity.id
_entity.type
_entity.pdbx_description
1 polymer ?
#
loop_
_entity_poly.entity_id
_entity_poly.type
_entity_poly.pdbx_seq_one_letter_code
_entity_poly.pdbx_strand_id
1 'polypeptide(L)' 'IGWAKRAEKIRTYNFPQDRVTDHRIKKSWYNIEKIMAGNLDKIVSTLTKSEI' A
#
# COMPACT_ATOMS: atom_id res chain seq x y z
N ILE A 1 11.29 3.55 12.54
CA ILE A 1 10.11 3.45 11.64
C ILE A 1 9.01 2.81 12.47
N GLY A 2 7.83 3.43 12.54
CA GLY A 2 6.56 3.00 13.17
C GLY A 2 6.53 2.18 14.46
N TRP A 3 5.94 2.70 15.54
CA TRP A 3 5.71 2.00 16.82
C TRP A 3 4.60 0.93 16.78
N ALA A 4 4.21 0.45 15.59
CA ALA A 4 3.11 -0.51 15.39
C ALA A 4 1.77 -0.08 16.04
N LYS A 5 1.55 1.23 16.18
CA LYS A 5 0.32 1.79 16.72
C LYS A 5 -0.72 1.86 15.63
N ARG A 6 -1.98 1.51 15.94
CA ARG A 6 -3.12 1.61 15.01
C ARG A 6 -3.41 3.04 14.52
N ALA A 7 -2.83 4.05 15.16
CA ALA A 7 -2.94 5.45 14.77
C ALA A 7 -1.95 5.86 13.65
N GLU A 8 -1.00 5.01 13.27
CA GLU A 8 0.00 5.36 12.26
C GLU A 8 -0.60 5.34 10.85
N LYS A 9 -0.26 6.35 10.05
CA LYS A 9 -0.66 6.43 8.64
C LYS A 9 0.15 5.45 7.80
N ILE A 10 -0.42 4.28 7.50
CA ILE A 10 0.27 3.22 6.74
C ILE A 10 0.13 3.34 5.21
N ARG A 11 -0.94 3.96 4.68
CA ARG A 11 -1.19 4.08 3.23
C ARG A 11 -1.87 5.41 2.87
N THR A 12 -1.66 5.88 1.65
CA THR A 12 -2.39 6.98 1.01
C THR A 12 -3.06 6.45 -0.25
N TYR A 13 -4.37 6.69 -0.41
CA TYR A 13 -5.14 6.41 -1.63
C TYR A 13 -5.39 7.74 -2.35
N ASN A 14 -4.84 7.91 -3.56
CA ASN A 14 -4.97 9.12 -4.36
C ASN A 14 -5.73 8.79 -5.65
N PHE A 15 -7.06 8.92 -5.60
CA PHE A 15 -7.95 8.63 -6.73
C PHE A 15 -7.72 9.57 -7.93
N PRO A 16 -7.59 10.90 -7.77
CA PRO A 16 -7.31 11.79 -8.90
C PRO A 16 -6.00 11.49 -9.66
N GLN A 17 -5.02 10.89 -8.98
CA GLN A 17 -3.72 10.53 -9.57
C GLN A 17 -3.59 9.01 -9.82
N ASP A 18 -4.69 8.26 -9.68
CA ASP A 18 -4.74 6.81 -9.87
C ASP A 18 -3.61 6.04 -9.13
N ARG A 19 -3.31 6.45 -7.88
CA ARG A 19 -2.13 5.95 -7.16
C ARG A 19 -2.42 5.56 -5.72
N VAL A 20 -1.85 4.45 -5.28
CA VAL A 20 -1.79 4.02 -3.88
C VAL A 20 -0.35 4.06 -3.42
N THR A 21 -0.06 4.68 -2.28
CA THR A 21 1.27 4.71 -1.66
C THR A 21 1.23 4.01 -0.30
N ASP A 22 2.08 3.03 -0.06
CA ASP A 22 2.26 2.38 1.25
C ASP A 22 3.54 2.91 1.90
N HIS A 23 3.36 3.50 3.09
CA HIS A 23 4.43 4.18 3.84
C HIS A 23 5.30 3.21 4.63
N ARG A 24 4.85 1.97 4.87
CA ARG A 24 5.63 0.96 5.61
C ARG A 24 6.86 0.55 4.81
N ILE A 25 6.70 0.41 3.50
CA ILE A 25 7.76 0.03 2.55
C ILE A 25 8.12 1.14 1.55
N LYS A 26 7.54 2.34 1.71
CA LYS A 26 7.72 3.51 0.83
C LYS A 26 7.51 3.20 -0.67
N LYS A 27 6.56 2.33 -1.00
CA LYS A 27 6.26 1.91 -2.38
C LYS A 27 4.94 2.52 -2.86
N SER A 28 4.88 2.84 -4.14
CA SER A 28 3.64 3.30 -4.80
C SER A 28 3.23 2.36 -5.92
N TRP A 29 1.92 2.18 -6.10
CA TRP A 29 1.29 1.43 -7.17
C TRP A 29 0.32 2.32 -7.91
N TYR A 30 0.16 2.07 -9.22
CA TYR A 30 -0.82 2.71 -10.08
C TYR A 30 -2.02 1.78 -10.31
N ASN A 31 -3.09 2.26 -10.94
CA ASN A 31 -4.32 1.51 -11.17
C ASN A 31 -5.10 1.22 -9.87
N ILE A 32 -5.49 2.28 -9.17
CA ILE A 32 -6.25 2.23 -7.92
C ILE A 32 -7.56 1.46 -8.08
N GLU A 33 -8.26 1.61 -9.21
CA GLU A 33 -9.51 0.90 -9.46
C GLU A 33 -9.32 -0.61 -9.43
N LYS A 34 -8.26 -1.11 -10.06
CA LYS A 34 -7.95 -2.54 -10.08
C LYS A 34 -7.61 -3.07 -8.69
N ILE A 35 -6.90 -2.27 -7.90
CA ILE A 35 -6.54 -2.59 -6.51
C ILE A 35 -7.81 -2.65 -5.65
N MET A 36 -8.71 -1.68 -5.80
CA MET A 36 -9.97 -1.60 -5.07
C MET A 36 -10.97 -2.69 -5.52
N ALA A 37 -10.86 -3.17 -6.75
CA ALA A 37 -11.62 -4.31 -7.28
C ALA A 37 -11.16 -5.68 -6.74
N GLY A 38 -10.17 -5.71 -5.84
CA GLY A 38 -9.74 -6.93 -5.13
C GLY A 38 -8.42 -7.55 -5.62
N ASN A 39 -7.75 -6.95 -6.62
CA ASN A 39 -6.45 -7.44 -7.09
C ASN A 39 -5.29 -7.01 -6.15
N LEU A 40 -5.31 -7.55 -4.93
CA LEU A 40 -4.39 -7.21 -3.84
C LEU A 40 -3.14 -8.10 -3.78
N ASP A 41 -3.10 -9.21 -4.51
CA ASP A 41 -2.03 -10.21 -4.43
C ASP A 41 -0.63 -9.61 -4.62
N LYS A 42 -0.49 -8.67 -5.56
CA LYS A 42 0.77 -7.95 -5.81
C LYS A 42 1.20 -7.07 -4.64
N ILE A 43 0.26 -6.51 -3.90
CA ILE A 43 0.54 -5.66 -2.73
C ILE A 43 0.94 -6.54 -1.56
N VAL A 44 0.18 -7.59 -1.28
CA VAL A 44 0.43 -8.53 -0.18
C VAL A 44 1.77 -9.23 -0.37
N SER A 45 2.03 -9.82 -1.55
CA SER A 45 3.31 -10.47 -1.86
C SER A 45 4.51 -9.52 -1.70
N THR A 46 4.37 -8.25 -2.10
CA THR A 46 5.43 -7.26 -1.91
C THR A 46 5.69 -6.99 -0.42
N LEU A 47 4.64 -6.88 0.39
CA LEU A 47 4.77 -6.63 1.83
C LEU A 47 5.44 -7.81 2.54
N THR A 48 4.99 -9.03 2.28
CA THR A 48 5.59 -10.24 2.86
C THR A 48 7.06 -10.40 2.46
N LYS A 49 7.42 -10.07 1.21
CA LYS A 49 8.83 -10.09 0.76
C LYS A 49 9.69 -9.04 1.45
N SER A 50 9.12 -7.92 1.88
CA SER A 50 9.85 -6.85 2.56
C SER A 50 10.04 -7.11 4.06
N GLU A 51 9.31 -8.07 4.64
CA GLU A 51 9.42 -8.49 6.04
C GLU A 51 10.50 -9.56 6.26
N ILE A 52 11.19 -9.97 5.18
CA ILE A 52 12.34 -10.89 5.15
C ILE A 52 13.61 -10.06 4.89
#